data_AF-A0A9P9C9T9-F1
#
_entry.id   AF-A0A9P9C9T9-F1
#
_cell.length_a   1.000
_cell.length_b   1.000
_cell.length_c   1.000
_cell.angle_alpha   90.00
_cell.angle_beta   90.00
_cell.angle_gamma   90.00
#
_symmetry.space_group_name_H-M   'P 1'
#
loop_
_entity.id
_entity.type
_entity.pdbx_description
1 polymer ?
#
loop_
_entity_poly.entity_id
_entity_poly.type
_entity_poly.pdbx_seq_one_letter_code
_entity_poly.pdbx_strand_id
1 'polypeptide(L)'
;MSTDVGDKSPNEQVHSTTAPYVYDDATVLLSVGDQRFRISRKRLTDVSPIFADMFELPSLNDDPIHLPVDLAEFEHFLWYLHVSHLGFAKWDKESTGDGRFRRVLGIAAIAHVYQAMDIAAWAVAQVLSLLPSQPIMDAVSVKRLYEFALRADGVDAQLQVQSRDYWCARVRESQAPVDWLLAAKELNDKYLQAYAYFHILKRTGVEVIGDSRLTVVDRLRLLLGVANLRRFTAVAPAPSCPCPNPYYHYQHGYCSSWSPPVTQHSIVSGDHKGHAILANAPLQDKYGTLTLWAVFTDSAVGIQAEEDMDALSTVLAMLAV
;
A
#
# COMPACT_ATOMS: atom_id res chain seq x y z
N MET A 1 5.87 -84.50 33.60
CA MET A 1 5.50 -83.18 34.15
C MET A 1 5.46 -82.22 32.99
N SER A 2 4.28 -82.02 32.39
CA SER A 2 4.03 -81.00 31.37
C SER A 2 3.41 -79.79 32.05
N THR A 3 4.01 -78.62 31.87
CA THR A 3 3.44 -77.33 32.26
C THR A 3 2.90 -76.65 31.02
N ASP A 4 1.59 -76.47 31.02
CA ASP A 4 0.76 -75.78 30.05
C ASP A 4 0.92 -74.26 30.24
N VAL A 5 1.36 -73.55 29.21
CA VAL A 5 1.52 -72.08 29.21
C VAL A 5 0.44 -71.52 28.29
N GLY A 6 -0.65 -71.08 28.92
CA GLY A 6 -1.76 -70.41 28.24
C GLY A 6 -1.39 -68.98 27.86
N ASP A 7 -1.30 -68.74 26.55
CA ASP A 7 -1.12 -67.44 25.92
C ASP A 7 -2.44 -66.66 25.95
N LYS A 8 -2.51 -65.56 26.69
CA LYS A 8 -3.65 -64.63 26.69
C LYS A 8 -3.24 -63.34 25.97
N SER A 9 -3.75 -63.21 24.75
CA SER A 9 -3.58 -62.04 23.89
C SER A 9 -4.21 -60.78 24.52
N PRO A 10 -3.47 -59.67 24.72
CA PRO A 10 -4.00 -58.43 25.28
C PRO A 10 -4.43 -57.50 24.15
N ASN A 11 -5.57 -57.76 23.51
CA ASN A 11 -6.00 -56.91 22.40
C ASN A 11 -7.51 -56.75 22.25
N GLU A 12 -8.23 -56.64 23.36
CA GLU A 12 -9.69 -56.54 23.31
C GLU A 12 -10.24 -55.71 24.47
N GLN A 13 -9.87 -54.42 24.56
CA GLN A 13 -10.58 -53.47 25.44
C GLN A 13 -10.32 -51.97 25.12
N VAL A 14 -10.33 -51.58 23.85
CA VAL A 14 -10.37 -50.14 23.45
C VAL A 14 -11.48 -49.90 22.43
N HIS A 15 -12.67 -50.44 22.67
CA HIS A 15 -13.88 -50.09 21.94
C HIS A 15 -15.01 -49.92 22.94
N SER A 16 -15.31 -48.67 23.32
CA SER A 16 -16.63 -48.20 23.77
C SER A 16 -16.53 -47.03 24.78
N THR A 17 -15.92 -45.90 24.40
CA THR A 17 -16.14 -44.61 25.09
C THR A 17 -16.12 -43.41 24.14
N THR A 18 -16.55 -43.58 22.90
CA THR A 18 -16.92 -42.44 22.05
C THR A 18 -18.43 -42.40 21.99
N ALA A 19 -19.05 -41.81 23.01
CA ALA A 19 -20.42 -41.32 22.88
C ALA A 19 -20.49 -40.47 21.59
N PRO A 20 -21.60 -40.52 20.83
CA PRO A 20 -21.74 -39.69 19.65
C PRO A 20 -21.69 -38.23 20.09
N TYR A 21 -20.56 -37.57 19.86
CA TYR A 21 -20.46 -36.13 19.97
C TYR A 21 -21.37 -35.56 18.88
N VAL A 22 -22.62 -35.29 19.24
CA VAL A 22 -23.52 -34.46 18.44
C VAL A 22 -22.98 -33.05 18.58
N TYR A 23 -22.07 -32.69 17.66
CA TYR A 23 -21.70 -31.30 17.48
C TYR A 23 -22.93 -30.59 16.93
N ASP A 24 -23.67 -29.92 17.81
CA ASP A 24 -24.67 -28.92 17.43
C ASP A 24 -23.94 -27.67 16.93
N ASP A 25 -23.18 -27.84 15.85
CA ASP A 25 -22.45 -26.77 15.19
C ASP A 25 -23.44 -26.03 14.30
N ALA A 26 -24.23 -25.16 14.94
CA ALA A 26 -25.17 -24.29 14.25
C ALA A 26 -24.46 -23.61 13.07
N THR A 27 -24.99 -23.79 11.86
CA THR A 27 -24.43 -23.16 10.66
C THR A 27 -25.11 -21.83 10.40
N VAL A 28 -24.33 -20.81 10.06
CA VAL A 28 -24.83 -19.52 9.58
C VAL A 28 -24.68 -19.43 8.07
N LEU A 29 -25.58 -18.71 7.41
CA LEU A 29 -25.53 -18.41 5.99
C LEU A 29 -25.05 -16.95 5.83
N LEU A 30 -23.84 -16.78 5.31
CA LEU A 30 -23.27 -15.47 5.00
C LEU A 30 -23.38 -15.23 3.49
N SER A 31 -23.49 -13.97 3.09
CA SER A 31 -23.51 -13.58 1.68
C SER A 31 -22.56 -12.42 1.43
N VAL A 32 -21.73 -12.57 0.39
CA VAL A 32 -20.72 -11.58 -0.02
C VAL A 32 -20.87 -11.37 -1.52
N GLY A 33 -21.37 -10.20 -1.91
CA GLY A 33 -21.89 -10.00 -3.26
C GLY A 33 -23.00 -11.01 -3.58
N ASP A 34 -22.86 -11.72 -4.69
CA ASP A 34 -23.83 -12.72 -5.15
C ASP A 34 -23.56 -14.15 -4.62
N GLN A 35 -22.45 -14.34 -3.89
CA GLN A 35 -22.09 -15.65 -3.35
C GLN A 35 -22.61 -15.87 -1.94
N ARG A 36 -22.96 -17.12 -1.62
CA ARG A 36 -23.45 -17.55 -0.30
C ARG A 36 -22.55 -18.62 0.29
N PHE A 37 -22.20 -18.45 1.56
CA PHE A 37 -21.31 -19.32 2.30
C PHE A 37 -22.02 -19.88 3.53
N ARG A 38 -22.05 -21.20 3.67
CA ARG A 38 -22.57 -21.88 4.87
C ARG A 38 -21.41 -22.29 5.77
N ILE A 39 -21.27 -21.63 6.91
CA ILE A 39 -20.10 -21.76 7.80
C ILE A 39 -20.57 -22.08 9.23
N SER A 40 -19.76 -22.82 9.99
CA SER A 40 -20.01 -23.06 11.42
C SER A 40 -19.96 -21.74 12.19
N ARG A 41 -21.04 -21.44 12.93
CA ARG A 41 -21.16 -20.26 13.80
C ARG A 41 -19.99 -20.21 14.77
N LYS A 42 -19.74 -21.33 15.45
CA LYS A 42 -18.71 -21.48 16.47
C LYS A 42 -17.32 -21.10 15.94
N ARG A 43 -16.98 -21.56 14.74
CA ARG A 43 -15.66 -21.26 14.13
C ARG A 43 -15.45 -19.76 13.94
N LEU A 44 -16.50 -19.02 13.57
CA LEU A 44 -16.41 -17.58 13.36
C LEU A 44 -16.39 -16.82 14.69
N THR A 45 -17.18 -17.24 15.69
CA THR A 45 -17.17 -16.63 17.02
C THR A 45 -15.87 -16.84 17.75
N ASP A 46 -15.24 -18.01 17.61
CA ASP A 46 -13.99 -18.34 18.28
C ASP A 46 -12.82 -17.46 17.80
N VAL A 47 -12.89 -16.95 16.57
CA VAL A 47 -11.81 -16.14 15.96
C VAL A 47 -12.10 -14.64 15.94
N SER A 48 -13.36 -14.23 16.11
CA SER A 48 -13.79 -12.85 15.87
C SER A 48 -14.88 -12.43 16.87
N PRO A 49 -14.63 -11.40 17.69
CA PRO A 49 -15.66 -10.86 18.57
C PRO A 49 -16.80 -10.21 17.79
N ILE A 50 -16.52 -9.59 16.64
CA ILE A 50 -17.56 -9.00 15.78
C ILE A 50 -18.57 -10.07 15.31
N PHE A 51 -18.09 -11.26 14.94
CA PHE A 51 -19.01 -12.35 14.60
C PHE A 51 -19.75 -12.88 15.83
N ALA A 52 -19.12 -12.94 17.01
CA ALA A 52 -19.79 -13.29 18.25
C ALA A 52 -20.97 -12.33 18.53
N ASP A 53 -20.69 -11.03 18.56
CA ASP A 53 -21.70 -9.97 18.78
C ASP A 53 -22.82 -10.03 17.72
N MET A 54 -22.45 -10.23 16.45
CA MET A 54 -23.40 -10.32 15.33
C MET A 54 -24.38 -11.49 15.48
N PHE A 55 -23.95 -12.62 16.06
CA PHE A 55 -24.79 -13.80 16.23
C PHE A 55 -25.55 -13.85 17.56
N GLU A 56 -25.21 -12.98 18.53
CA GLU A 56 -25.98 -12.79 19.76
C GLU A 56 -27.29 -12.02 19.51
N LEU A 57 -27.33 -11.22 18.44
CA LEU A 57 -28.54 -10.54 18.03
C LEU A 57 -29.62 -11.58 17.68
N PRO A 58 -30.86 -11.44 18.21
CA PRO A 58 -31.94 -12.38 17.89
C PRO A 58 -32.16 -12.41 16.38
N SER A 59 -31.81 -13.54 15.76
CA SER A 59 -31.92 -13.71 14.32
C SER A 59 -33.38 -13.59 13.91
N LEU A 60 -33.72 -12.50 13.24
CA LEU A 60 -35.11 -12.21 12.90
C LEU A 60 -35.67 -13.16 11.83
N ASN A 61 -34.85 -13.93 11.09
CA ASN A 61 -35.23 -14.95 10.10
C ASN A 61 -34.03 -15.84 9.70
N ASP A 62 -34.27 -16.91 8.93
CA ASP A 62 -33.28 -17.74 8.21
C ASP A 62 -32.57 -16.99 7.04
N ASP A 63 -32.64 -15.66 7.02
CA ASP A 63 -32.10 -14.84 5.92
C ASP A 63 -30.55 -14.80 5.97
N PRO A 64 -29.87 -14.82 4.80
CA PRO A 64 -28.42 -14.68 4.75
C PRO A 64 -27.95 -13.34 5.34
N ILE A 65 -26.88 -13.37 6.13
CA ILE A 65 -26.23 -12.15 6.62
C ILE A 65 -25.38 -11.58 5.50
N HIS A 66 -25.68 -10.36 5.06
CA HIS A 66 -24.94 -9.67 4.01
C HIS A 66 -23.69 -8.99 4.58
N LEU A 67 -22.51 -9.34 4.06
CA LEU A 67 -21.23 -8.77 4.45
C LEU A 67 -20.71 -7.80 3.38
N PRO A 68 -20.44 -6.53 3.72
CA PRO A 68 -19.96 -5.52 2.77
C PRO A 68 -18.44 -5.60 2.59
N VAL A 69 -17.92 -6.76 2.15
CA VAL A 69 -16.49 -7.00 1.95
C VAL A 69 -16.20 -7.50 0.54
N ASP A 70 -14.93 -7.42 0.12
CA ASP A 70 -14.50 -7.98 -1.16
C ASP A 70 -14.58 -9.51 -1.12
N LEU A 71 -15.18 -10.08 -2.15
CA LEU A 71 -15.42 -11.52 -2.27
C LEU A 71 -14.10 -12.31 -2.30
N ALA A 72 -13.11 -11.86 -3.07
CA ALA A 72 -11.85 -12.58 -3.21
C ALA A 72 -11.02 -12.55 -1.92
N GLU A 73 -11.02 -11.40 -1.22
CA GLU A 73 -10.40 -11.29 0.11
C GLU A 73 -11.10 -12.19 1.14
N PHE A 74 -12.44 -12.24 1.11
CA PHE A 74 -13.23 -13.08 2.00
C PHE A 74 -12.99 -14.58 1.76
N GLU A 75 -12.91 -15.02 0.50
CA GLU A 75 -12.55 -16.40 0.15
C GLU A 75 -11.18 -16.80 0.73
N HIS A 76 -10.19 -15.90 0.71
CA HIS A 76 -8.88 -16.15 1.32
C HIS A 76 -8.96 -16.32 2.83
N PHE A 77 -9.77 -15.49 3.50
CA PHE A 77 -10.00 -15.59 4.93
C PHE A 77 -10.73 -16.90 5.30
N LEU A 78 -11.77 -17.27 4.56
CA LEU A 78 -12.47 -18.55 4.78
C LEU A 78 -11.55 -19.75 4.52
N TRP A 79 -10.73 -19.69 3.48
CA TRP A 79 -9.73 -20.73 3.23
C TRP A 79 -8.80 -20.89 4.44
N TYR A 80 -8.33 -19.79 5.04
CA TYR A 80 -7.50 -19.83 6.24
C TYR A 80 -8.23 -20.46 7.43
N LEU A 81 -9.51 -20.15 7.63
CA LEU A 81 -10.30 -20.75 8.71
C LEU A 81 -10.53 -22.26 8.50
N HIS A 82 -10.59 -22.72 7.26
CA HIS A 82 -10.92 -24.11 6.92
C HIS A 82 -9.72 -25.02 6.66
N VAL A 83 -8.57 -24.45 6.31
CA VAL A 83 -7.39 -25.24 5.98
C VAL A 83 -6.89 -25.99 7.21
N SER A 84 -6.59 -27.27 7.06
CA SER A 84 -5.95 -28.06 8.12
C SER A 84 -4.50 -27.60 8.31
N HIS A 85 -3.92 -27.86 9.48
CA HIS A 85 -2.50 -27.55 9.73
C HIS A 85 -1.56 -28.17 8.66
N LEU A 86 -1.86 -29.38 8.18
CA LEU A 86 -1.11 -30.02 7.09
C LEU A 86 -1.31 -29.30 5.75
N GLY A 87 -2.56 -28.91 5.44
CA GLY A 87 -2.86 -28.16 4.22
C GLY A 87 -2.20 -26.79 4.22
N PHE A 88 -2.16 -26.14 5.37
CA PHE A 88 -1.50 -24.86 5.56
C PHE A 88 0.01 -25.00 5.37
N ALA A 89 0.65 -25.99 6.02
CA ALA A 89 2.08 -26.25 5.87
C ALA A 89 2.47 -26.61 4.43
N LYS A 90 1.59 -27.33 3.71
CA LYS A 90 1.78 -27.62 2.29
C LYS A 90 1.71 -26.34 1.45
N TRP A 91 0.66 -25.54 1.64
CA TRP A 91 0.50 -24.28 0.94
C TRP A 91 1.65 -23.31 1.22
N ASP A 92 2.12 -23.22 2.46
CA ASP A 92 3.22 -22.34 2.85
C ASP A 92 4.54 -22.68 2.12
N LYS A 93 4.76 -23.97 1.82
CA LYS A 93 5.92 -24.43 1.05
C LYS A 93 5.76 -24.27 -0.46
N GLU A 94 4.55 -24.50 -0.97
CA GLU A 94 4.28 -24.51 -2.42
C GLU A 94 3.98 -23.12 -2.98
N SER A 95 3.41 -22.23 -2.17
CA SER A 95 3.04 -20.89 -2.60
C SER A 95 4.24 -19.96 -2.60
N THR A 96 4.51 -19.37 -3.77
CA THR A 96 5.54 -18.35 -3.96
C THR A 96 4.99 -17.20 -4.80
N GLY A 97 5.64 -16.04 -4.69
CA GLY A 97 5.31 -14.85 -5.48
C GLY A 97 3.97 -14.18 -5.13
N ASP A 98 3.43 -13.49 -6.13
CA ASP A 98 2.28 -12.58 -6.00
C ASP A 98 1.00 -13.26 -5.49
N GLY A 99 0.72 -14.50 -5.91
CA GLY A 99 -0.45 -15.24 -5.44
C GLY A 99 -0.44 -15.50 -3.93
N ARG A 100 0.74 -15.80 -3.35
CA ARG A 100 0.91 -15.93 -1.91
C ARG A 100 0.67 -14.59 -1.22
N PHE A 101 1.31 -13.54 -1.73
CA PHE A 101 1.18 -12.19 -1.18
C PHE A 101 -0.28 -11.72 -1.15
N ARG A 102 -1.00 -11.82 -2.28
CA ARG A 102 -2.42 -11.43 -2.40
C ARG A 102 -3.31 -12.20 -1.44
N ARG A 103 -3.07 -13.50 -1.27
CA ARG A 103 -3.83 -14.32 -0.31
C ARG A 103 -3.61 -13.88 1.12
N VAL A 104 -2.36 -13.72 1.54
CA VAL A 104 -2.03 -13.28 2.91
C VAL A 104 -2.56 -11.87 3.17
N LEU A 105 -2.44 -10.95 2.20
CA LEU A 105 -2.98 -9.60 2.31
C LEU A 105 -4.51 -9.62 2.45
N GLY A 106 -5.21 -10.45 1.67
CA GLY A 106 -6.66 -10.63 1.80
C GLY A 106 -7.07 -11.18 3.16
N ILE A 107 -6.33 -12.16 3.70
CA ILE A 107 -6.54 -12.66 5.06
C ILE A 107 -6.36 -11.52 6.08
N ALA A 108 -5.29 -10.74 5.96
CA ALA A 108 -5.03 -9.62 6.87
C ALA A 108 -6.15 -8.56 6.82
N ALA A 109 -6.62 -8.20 5.62
CA ALA A 109 -7.67 -7.21 5.42
C ALA A 109 -8.99 -7.64 6.09
N ILE A 110 -9.46 -8.86 5.82
CA ILE A 110 -10.71 -9.37 6.40
C ILE A 110 -10.58 -9.62 7.90
N ALA A 111 -9.46 -10.20 8.35
CA ALA A 111 -9.21 -10.42 9.77
C ALA A 111 -9.22 -9.11 10.56
N HIS A 112 -8.65 -8.04 10.00
CA HIS A 112 -8.70 -6.71 10.61
C HIS A 112 -10.14 -6.16 10.68
N VAL A 113 -10.91 -6.25 9.58
CA VAL A 113 -12.31 -5.78 9.52
C VAL A 113 -13.19 -6.46 10.58
N TYR A 114 -13.02 -7.76 10.78
CA TYR A 114 -13.80 -8.52 11.77
C TYR A 114 -13.11 -8.68 13.13
N GLN A 115 -12.07 -7.90 13.40
CA GLN A 115 -11.34 -7.92 14.66
C GLN A 115 -10.76 -9.28 15.09
N ALA A 116 -10.42 -10.14 14.13
CA ALA A 116 -9.66 -11.36 14.38
C ALA A 116 -8.16 -11.04 14.54
N MET A 117 -7.83 -10.33 15.63
CA MET A 117 -6.54 -9.65 15.82
C MET A 117 -5.32 -10.57 15.73
N ASP A 118 -5.39 -11.79 16.28
CA ASP A 118 -4.28 -12.74 16.21
C ASP A 118 -4.00 -13.17 14.76
N ILE A 119 -5.05 -13.40 13.99
CA ILE A 119 -4.96 -13.75 12.56
C ILE A 119 -4.44 -12.55 11.76
N ALA A 120 -4.95 -11.36 12.05
CA ALA A 120 -4.52 -10.13 11.40
C ALA A 120 -3.03 -9.86 11.65
N ALA A 121 -2.57 -9.94 12.90
CA ALA A 121 -1.18 -9.73 13.29
C ALA A 121 -0.25 -10.77 12.63
N TRP A 122 -0.64 -12.05 12.64
CA TRP A 122 0.10 -13.09 11.93
C TRP A 122 0.20 -12.78 10.43
N ALA A 123 -0.91 -12.45 9.78
CA ALA A 123 -0.95 -12.18 8.36
C ALA A 123 -0.15 -10.91 7.99
N VAL A 124 -0.20 -9.85 8.81
CA VAL A 124 0.62 -8.65 8.64
C VAL A 124 2.12 -9.00 8.72
N ALA A 125 2.54 -9.77 9.72
CA ALA A 125 3.93 -10.21 9.82
C ALA A 125 4.39 -11.00 8.59
N GLN A 126 3.50 -11.84 8.04
CA GLN A 126 3.76 -12.55 6.79
C GLN A 126 3.89 -11.59 5.60
N VAL A 127 2.98 -10.63 5.43
CA VAL A 127 3.06 -9.59 4.39
C VAL A 127 4.39 -8.85 4.46
N LEU A 128 4.78 -8.37 5.64
CA LEU A 128 6.04 -7.63 5.86
C LEU A 128 7.26 -8.48 5.52
N SER A 129 7.28 -9.76 5.91
CA SER A 129 8.40 -10.66 5.58
C SER A 129 8.50 -10.96 4.09
N LEU A 130 7.37 -10.93 3.37
CA LEU A 130 7.31 -11.17 1.94
C LEU A 130 7.77 -9.95 1.11
N LEU A 131 7.54 -8.72 1.59
CA LEU A 131 7.80 -7.48 0.82
C LEU A 131 9.20 -7.39 0.21
N PRO A 132 10.32 -7.63 0.94
CA PRO A 132 11.66 -7.49 0.37
C PRO A 132 11.96 -8.52 -0.73
N SER A 133 11.29 -9.68 -0.68
CA SER A 133 11.56 -10.82 -1.56
C SER A 133 10.57 -10.93 -2.73
N GLN A 134 9.54 -10.10 -2.77
CA GLN A 134 8.52 -10.20 -3.81
C GLN A 134 9.07 -9.78 -5.19
N PRO A 135 8.73 -10.50 -6.27
CA PRO A 135 8.91 -10.00 -7.63
C PRO A 135 8.11 -8.70 -7.83
N ILE A 136 8.34 -8.04 -8.96
CA ILE A 136 7.68 -6.77 -9.31
C ILE A 136 6.16 -6.94 -9.23
N MET A 137 5.56 -6.42 -8.16
CA MET A 137 4.11 -6.34 -8.01
C MET A 137 3.54 -5.25 -8.92
N ASP A 138 2.33 -5.46 -9.41
CA ASP A 138 1.59 -4.46 -10.18
C ASP A 138 1.12 -3.30 -9.28
N ALA A 139 0.80 -2.15 -9.89
CA ALA A 139 0.36 -0.97 -9.17
C ALA A 139 -0.91 -1.25 -8.33
N VAL A 140 -1.78 -2.15 -8.80
CA VAL A 140 -3.03 -2.53 -8.12
C VAL A 140 -2.74 -3.25 -6.79
N SER A 141 -1.82 -4.20 -6.78
CA SER A 141 -1.49 -4.97 -5.56
C SER A 141 -0.82 -4.09 -4.52
N VAL A 142 0.08 -3.20 -4.94
CA VAL A 142 0.74 -2.27 -4.01
C VAL A 142 -0.23 -1.20 -3.50
N LYS A 143 -1.21 -0.79 -4.33
CA LYS A 143 -2.33 0.05 -3.89
C LYS A 143 -3.13 -0.61 -2.79
N ARG A 144 -3.55 -1.85 -2.99
CA ARG A 144 -4.29 -2.61 -1.96
C ARG A 144 -3.50 -2.74 -0.67
N LEU A 145 -2.19 -3.01 -0.76
CA LEU A 145 -1.31 -3.02 0.40
C LEU A 145 -1.33 -1.69 1.14
N TYR A 146 -1.21 -0.58 0.41
CA TYR A 146 -1.20 0.75 1.01
C TYR A 146 -2.56 1.14 1.59
N GLU A 147 -3.67 0.85 0.90
CA GLU A 147 -5.04 1.03 1.42
C GLU A 147 -5.28 0.23 2.70
N PHE A 148 -4.80 -1.01 2.75
CA PHE A 148 -4.85 -1.82 3.95
C PHE A 148 -4.03 -1.18 5.08
N ALA A 149 -2.79 -0.74 4.79
CA ALA A 149 -1.93 -0.08 5.77
C ALA A 149 -2.53 1.23 6.32
N LEU A 150 -3.25 1.99 5.49
CA LEU A 150 -3.97 3.20 5.91
C LEU A 150 -5.19 2.88 6.80
N ARG A 151 -5.88 1.78 6.54
CA ARG A 151 -7.06 1.34 7.31
C ARG A 151 -6.69 0.64 8.62
N ALA A 152 -5.53 0.02 8.68
CA ALA A 152 -5.01 -0.68 9.85
C ALA A 152 -4.45 0.30 10.91
N ASP A 153 -5.13 1.43 11.11
CA ASP A 153 -4.71 2.48 12.03
C ASP A 153 -4.55 1.91 13.44
N GLY A 154 -3.43 2.24 14.08
CA GLY A 154 -3.06 1.72 15.40
C GLY A 154 -2.49 0.29 15.46
N VAL A 155 -2.55 -0.50 14.37
CA VAL A 155 -2.00 -1.87 14.39
C VAL A 155 -0.49 -1.88 14.10
N ASP A 156 -0.03 -1.13 13.09
CA ASP A 156 1.39 -1.08 12.78
C ASP A 156 1.82 0.13 11.92
N ALA A 157 2.40 1.16 12.56
CA ALA A 157 3.01 2.29 11.85
C ALA A 157 4.14 1.84 10.90
N GLN A 158 4.79 0.71 11.19
CA GLN A 158 5.83 0.13 10.34
C GLN A 158 5.25 -0.34 9.01
N LEU A 159 4.05 -0.92 9.00
CA LEU A 159 3.39 -1.37 7.76
C LEU A 159 3.11 -0.19 6.81
N GLN A 160 2.67 0.94 7.34
CA GLN A 160 2.43 2.15 6.53
C GLN A 160 3.73 2.70 5.94
N VAL A 161 4.81 2.77 6.74
CA VAL A 161 6.12 3.24 6.25
C VAL A 161 6.67 2.28 5.19
N GLN A 162 6.68 0.97 5.48
CA GLN A 162 7.23 -0.03 4.56
C GLN A 162 6.43 -0.15 3.27
N SER A 163 5.09 -0.06 3.32
CA SER A 163 4.26 -0.07 2.12
C SER A 163 4.49 1.16 1.25
N ARG A 164 4.67 2.34 1.85
CA ARG A 164 5.04 3.57 1.12
C ARG A 164 6.44 3.46 0.50
N ASP A 165 7.41 2.98 1.26
CA ASP A 165 8.78 2.82 0.77
C ASP A 165 8.84 1.79 -0.36
N TYR A 166 8.09 0.69 -0.23
CA TYR A 166 7.93 -0.30 -1.28
C TYR A 166 7.27 0.29 -2.52
N TRP A 167 6.20 1.07 -2.37
CA TRP A 167 5.58 1.83 -3.48
C TRP A 167 6.61 2.69 -4.21
N CYS A 168 7.35 3.52 -3.48
CA CYS A 168 8.37 4.39 -4.06
C CYS A 168 9.46 3.59 -4.79
N ALA A 169 9.89 2.45 -4.24
CA ALA A 169 10.84 1.56 -4.90
C ALA A 169 10.25 1.00 -6.21
N ARG A 170 9.00 0.55 -6.21
CA ARG A 170 8.35 -0.01 -7.41
C ARG A 170 8.10 1.04 -8.49
N VAL A 171 7.67 2.26 -8.14
CA VAL A 171 7.56 3.38 -9.10
C VAL A 171 8.91 3.64 -9.78
N ARG A 172 10.00 3.60 -9.01
CA ARG A 172 11.36 3.74 -9.52
C ARG A 172 11.81 2.54 -10.35
N GLU A 173 11.16 1.39 -10.33
CA GLU A 173 11.58 0.24 -11.15
C GLU A 173 10.62 0.00 -12.33
N SER A 174 9.40 0.53 -12.26
CA SER A 174 8.33 0.28 -13.21
C SER A 174 8.59 0.87 -14.61
N GLN A 175 8.27 0.07 -15.64
CA GLN A 175 8.20 0.51 -17.04
C GLN A 175 6.85 1.12 -17.40
N ALA A 176 5.84 0.99 -16.53
CA ALA A 176 4.49 1.52 -16.72
C ALA A 176 4.19 2.59 -15.64
N PRO A 177 4.84 3.76 -15.68
CA PRO A 177 4.75 4.74 -14.60
C PRO A 177 3.38 5.45 -14.51
N VAL A 178 2.58 5.43 -15.59
CA VAL A 178 1.19 5.96 -15.60
C VAL A 178 0.29 5.17 -14.65
N ASP A 179 0.42 3.84 -14.62
CA ASP A 179 -0.42 2.98 -13.77
C ASP A 179 -0.26 3.34 -12.28
N TRP A 180 0.97 3.67 -11.89
CA TRP A 180 1.28 4.13 -10.54
C TRP A 180 0.73 5.53 -10.25
N LEU A 181 0.76 6.44 -11.22
CA LEU A 181 0.14 7.75 -11.04
C LEU A 181 -1.37 7.63 -10.84
N LEU A 182 -2.05 6.81 -11.65
CA LEU A 182 -3.49 6.58 -11.53
C LEU A 182 -3.84 5.95 -10.18
N ALA A 183 -3.09 4.94 -9.76
CA ALA A 183 -3.28 4.30 -8.47
C ALA A 183 -3.03 5.27 -7.30
N ALA A 184 -2.02 6.17 -7.37
CA ALA A 184 -1.79 7.22 -6.37
C ALA A 184 -2.91 8.28 -6.35
N LYS A 185 -3.55 8.55 -7.49
CA LYS A 185 -4.71 9.46 -7.58
C LYS A 185 -5.95 8.87 -6.91
N GLU A 186 -6.22 7.59 -7.11
CA GLU A 186 -7.31 6.88 -6.44
C GLU A 186 -7.14 6.87 -4.91
N LEU A 187 -5.89 6.79 -4.42
CA LEU A 187 -5.55 6.92 -3.00
C LEU A 187 -5.69 8.35 -2.46
N ASN A 188 -5.83 9.35 -3.34
CA ASN A 188 -5.73 10.77 -3.01
C ASN A 188 -4.45 11.15 -2.24
N ASP A 189 -3.36 10.40 -2.42
CA ASP A 189 -2.08 10.66 -1.75
C ASP A 189 -1.22 11.60 -2.61
N LYS A 190 -1.11 12.86 -2.19
CA LYS A 190 -0.36 13.89 -2.92
C LYS A 190 1.15 13.60 -2.97
N TYR A 191 1.70 12.96 -1.94
CA TYR A 191 3.11 12.59 -1.93
C TYR A 191 3.40 11.52 -2.98
N LEU A 192 2.59 10.45 -3.01
CA LEU A 192 2.73 9.37 -3.99
C LEU A 192 2.46 9.86 -5.41
N GLN A 193 1.49 10.76 -5.61
CA GLN A 193 1.23 11.40 -6.91
C GLN A 193 2.44 12.19 -7.39
N ALA A 194 3.00 13.08 -6.55
CA ALA A 194 4.19 13.85 -6.89
C ALA A 194 5.40 12.96 -7.20
N TYR A 195 5.58 11.87 -6.44
CA TYR A 195 6.63 10.89 -6.68
C TYR A 195 6.47 10.18 -8.02
N ALA A 196 5.25 9.76 -8.36
CA ALA A 196 4.94 9.15 -9.66
C ALA A 196 5.18 10.13 -10.82
N TYR A 197 4.70 11.37 -10.70
CA TYR A 197 4.97 12.43 -11.69
C TYR A 197 6.47 12.63 -11.94
N PHE A 198 7.26 12.73 -10.87
CA PHE A 198 8.70 12.90 -10.99
C PHE A 198 9.37 11.78 -11.79
N HIS A 199 8.99 10.51 -11.54
CA HIS A 199 9.58 9.39 -12.27
C HIS A 199 9.07 9.25 -13.71
N ILE A 200 7.83 9.65 -14.00
CA ILE A 200 7.35 9.81 -15.40
C ILE A 200 8.25 10.81 -16.13
N LEU A 201 8.40 12.01 -15.57
CA LEU A 201 9.20 13.09 -16.17
C LEU A 201 10.65 12.68 -16.42
N LYS A 202 11.25 11.94 -15.48
CA LYS A 202 12.65 11.51 -15.55
C LYS A 202 12.88 10.44 -16.64
N ARG A 203 11.91 9.59 -16.94
CA ARG A 203 12.09 8.38 -17.78
C ARG A 203 11.61 8.56 -19.20
N THR A 204 10.35 8.95 -19.34
CA THR A 204 9.63 8.85 -20.61
C THR A 204 9.54 10.18 -21.33
N GLY A 205 9.85 11.29 -20.63
CA GLY A 205 9.74 12.63 -21.19
C GLY A 205 8.31 12.90 -21.69
N VAL A 206 8.20 13.32 -22.96
CA VAL A 206 6.96 13.80 -23.59
C VAL A 206 6.07 12.65 -24.09
N GLU A 207 6.59 11.44 -24.26
CA GLU A 207 5.86 10.32 -24.89
C GLU A 207 4.61 9.89 -24.10
N VAL A 208 4.69 9.93 -22.77
CA VAL A 208 3.57 9.55 -21.88
C VAL A 208 2.39 10.53 -21.95
N ILE A 209 2.58 11.74 -22.47
CA ILE A 209 1.53 12.77 -22.54
C ILE A 209 0.38 12.34 -23.45
N GLY A 210 0.66 11.50 -24.46
CA GLY A 210 -0.35 10.91 -25.33
C GLY A 210 -1.21 9.82 -24.69
N ASP A 211 -0.93 9.39 -23.45
CA ASP A 211 -1.73 8.35 -22.79
C ASP A 211 -3.17 8.86 -22.57
N SER A 212 -4.12 8.16 -23.19
CA SER A 212 -5.56 8.48 -23.16
C SER A 212 -6.16 8.46 -21.74
N ARG A 213 -5.51 7.75 -20.80
CA ARG A 213 -5.97 7.61 -19.41
C ARG A 213 -5.62 8.82 -18.55
N LEU A 214 -4.65 9.63 -18.99
CA LEU A 214 -4.29 10.86 -18.30
C LEU A 214 -5.33 11.94 -18.55
N THR A 215 -5.72 12.65 -17.49
CA THR A 215 -6.60 13.80 -17.61
C THR A 215 -5.86 14.98 -18.24
N VAL A 216 -6.61 15.96 -18.78
CA VAL A 216 -6.02 17.21 -19.30
C VAL A 216 -5.13 17.90 -18.27
N VAL A 217 -5.54 17.86 -16.99
CA VAL A 217 -4.76 18.43 -15.88
C VAL A 217 -3.45 17.67 -15.66
N ASP A 218 -3.48 16.33 -15.74
CA ASP A 218 -2.25 15.53 -15.59
C ASP A 218 -1.27 15.79 -16.74
N ARG A 219 -1.78 15.90 -17.97
CA ARG A 219 -0.98 16.25 -19.16
C ARG A 219 -0.35 17.63 -19.02
N LEU A 220 -1.12 18.62 -18.58
CA LEU A 220 -0.61 19.97 -18.33
C LEU A 220 0.48 19.97 -17.24
N ARG A 221 0.25 19.27 -16.13
CA ARG A 221 1.25 19.11 -15.05
C ARG A 221 2.54 18.45 -15.56
N LEU A 222 2.43 17.44 -16.42
CA LEU A 222 3.60 16.81 -17.06
C LEU A 222 4.32 17.77 -18.01
N LEU A 223 3.59 18.50 -18.88
CA LEU A 223 4.19 19.49 -19.80
C LEU A 223 4.97 20.57 -19.03
N LEU A 224 4.35 21.16 -18.02
CA LEU A 224 4.99 22.15 -17.15
C LEU A 224 6.18 21.55 -16.39
N GLY A 225 6.04 20.32 -15.91
CA GLY A 225 7.11 19.56 -15.27
C GLY A 225 8.32 19.36 -16.18
N VAL A 226 8.11 19.02 -17.46
CA VAL A 226 9.20 18.88 -18.45
C VAL A 226 9.90 20.22 -18.68
N ALA A 227 9.14 21.31 -18.85
CA ALA A 227 9.72 22.64 -19.05
C ALA A 227 10.60 23.06 -17.86
N ASN A 228 10.11 22.85 -16.64
CA ASN A 228 10.86 23.14 -15.42
C ASN A 228 12.11 22.26 -15.29
N LEU A 229 11.99 20.94 -15.52
CA LEU A 229 13.12 20.03 -15.42
C LEU A 229 14.23 20.41 -16.41
N ARG A 230 13.87 20.81 -17.64
CA ARG A 230 14.84 21.31 -18.65
C ARG A 230 15.55 22.58 -18.19
N ARG A 231 14.82 23.56 -17.64
CA ARG A 231 15.39 24.79 -17.07
C ARG A 231 16.41 24.45 -15.97
N PHE A 232 16.08 23.53 -15.06
CA PHE A 232 17.01 23.08 -14.02
C PHE A 232 18.25 22.38 -14.56
N THR A 233 18.10 21.51 -15.57
CA THR A 233 19.26 20.82 -16.17
C THR A 233 20.17 21.75 -16.98
N ALA A 234 19.62 22.80 -17.60
CA ALA A 234 20.40 23.75 -18.40
C ALA A 234 21.25 24.70 -17.55
N VAL A 235 20.83 24.97 -16.32
CA VAL A 235 21.55 25.84 -15.37
C VAL A 235 22.59 25.07 -14.56
N ALA A 236 22.54 23.73 -14.55
CA ALA A 236 23.55 22.92 -13.88
C ALA A 236 24.93 23.20 -14.54
N PRO A 237 25.86 23.87 -13.84
CA PRO A 237 27.13 24.24 -14.45
C PRO A 237 27.84 22.97 -14.91
N ALA A 238 28.41 23.03 -16.13
CA ALA A 238 29.27 21.96 -16.62
C ALA A 238 30.28 21.60 -15.52
N PRO A 239 30.59 20.32 -15.29
CA PRO A 239 31.54 19.89 -14.27
C PRO A 239 32.96 20.33 -14.67
N SER A 240 33.24 21.63 -14.55
CA SER A 240 34.56 22.23 -14.77
C SER A 240 35.42 22.17 -13.50
N CYS A 241 34.90 21.61 -12.41
CA CYS A 241 35.68 21.29 -11.24
C CYS A 241 35.95 19.78 -11.23
N PRO A 242 37.21 19.32 -11.30
CA PRO A 242 37.59 17.91 -11.24
C PRO A 242 37.49 17.39 -9.79
N CYS A 243 36.36 17.61 -9.12
CA CYS A 243 36.01 16.89 -7.91
C CYS A 243 35.26 15.60 -8.29
N PRO A 244 35.59 14.47 -7.66
CA PRO A 244 34.99 13.19 -8.01
C PRO A 244 33.49 13.20 -7.66
N ASN A 245 32.66 13.11 -8.70
CA ASN A 245 31.25 12.73 -8.71
C ASN A 245 30.29 13.58 -7.82
N PRO A 246 29.42 14.42 -8.40
CA PRO A 246 28.46 15.25 -7.65
C PRO A 246 27.41 14.45 -6.87
N TYR A 247 27.27 13.14 -7.11
CA TYR A 247 26.41 12.27 -6.30
C TYR A 247 26.99 11.94 -4.91
N TYR A 248 28.29 12.15 -4.67
CA TYR A 248 28.89 11.92 -3.34
C TYR A 248 28.48 12.97 -2.28
N HIS A 249 28.09 14.17 -2.70
CA HIS A 249 27.73 15.25 -1.78
C HIS A 249 26.33 15.14 -1.16
N TYR A 250 25.47 14.26 -1.68
CA TYR A 250 24.14 14.05 -1.09
C TYR A 250 24.15 13.17 0.16
N GLN A 251 25.21 12.38 0.38
CA GLN A 251 25.31 11.48 1.55
C GLN A 251 26.30 11.95 2.63
N HIS A 252 27.20 12.88 2.30
CA HIS A 252 28.20 13.39 3.24
C HIS A 252 28.26 14.91 3.16
N GLY A 253 28.09 15.57 4.32
CA GLY A 253 27.83 17.00 4.48
C GLY A 253 28.64 17.97 3.60
N TYR A 254 28.00 19.09 3.32
CA TYR A 254 28.38 20.15 2.37
C TYR A 254 29.87 20.54 2.33
N CYS A 255 30.36 20.78 1.11
CA CYS A 255 31.57 21.55 0.82
C CYS A 255 31.28 23.05 1.02
N SER A 256 32.11 23.74 1.82
CA SER A 256 31.90 25.11 2.30
C SER A 256 32.17 26.23 1.29
N SER A 257 32.43 25.92 0.02
CA SER A 257 32.85 26.90 -0.99
C SER A 257 31.77 27.29 -2.02
N TRP A 258 30.54 26.78 -1.90
CA TRP A 258 29.46 27.13 -2.82
C TRP A 258 28.50 28.15 -2.21
N SER A 259 28.57 29.40 -2.68
CA SER A 259 27.60 30.45 -2.38
C SER A 259 26.73 30.69 -3.62
N PRO A 260 25.41 30.43 -3.58
CA PRO A 260 24.53 30.80 -4.69
C PRO A 260 24.40 32.33 -4.81
N PRO A 261 24.09 32.87 -6.01
CA PRO A 261 23.77 34.28 -6.17
C PRO A 261 22.47 34.60 -5.41
N VAL A 262 22.55 35.51 -4.45
CA VAL A 262 21.40 36.01 -3.68
C VAL A 262 20.73 37.12 -4.48
N THR A 263 19.56 36.85 -5.05
CA THR A 263 18.61 37.90 -5.45
C THR A 263 17.82 38.31 -4.21
N GLN A 264 18.12 39.50 -3.67
CA GLN A 264 17.36 40.07 -2.55
C GLN A 264 15.99 40.54 -3.05
N HIS A 265 14.91 39.82 -2.69
CA HIS A 265 13.56 40.35 -2.71
C HIS A 265 13.10 40.54 -1.26
N SER A 266 12.98 41.80 -0.84
CA SER A 266 12.50 42.21 0.46
C SER A 266 10.98 42.05 0.54
N ILE A 267 10.50 41.15 1.39
CA ILE A 267 9.09 41.09 1.80
C ILE A 267 9.01 41.61 3.24
N VAL A 268 8.27 42.69 3.43
CA VAL A 268 7.94 43.26 4.74
C VAL A 268 6.83 42.42 5.37
N SER A 269 7.10 41.81 6.53
CA SER A 269 6.14 41.01 7.30
C SER A 269 5.67 41.80 8.52
N GLY A 270 4.34 41.91 8.69
CA GLY A 270 3.69 42.41 9.91
C GLY A 270 3.36 41.27 10.89
N ASP A 271 3.46 41.57 12.17
CA ASP A 271 3.26 40.70 13.34
C ASP A 271 1.91 39.96 13.39
N HIS A 272 1.90 38.74 13.96
CA HIS A 272 1.00 38.33 15.05
C HIS A 272 1.41 36.99 15.72
N LYS A 273 1.04 36.90 17.01
CA LYS A 273 1.56 36.01 18.07
C LYS A 273 0.95 34.59 18.10
N GLY A 274 1.82 33.61 18.36
CA GLY A 274 1.69 32.54 19.38
C GLY A 274 0.64 31.43 19.23
N HIS A 275 1.11 30.17 19.06
CA HIS A 275 0.68 29.00 19.85
C HIS A 275 1.56 27.74 19.59
N ALA A 276 1.90 27.06 20.69
CA ALA A 276 2.26 25.65 20.91
C ALA A 276 3.20 24.89 19.94
N ILE A 277 4.36 24.49 20.49
CA ILE A 277 5.34 23.57 19.92
C ILE A 277 4.87 22.13 20.15
N LEU A 278 4.55 21.40 19.08
CA LEU A 278 4.62 19.94 19.04
C LEU A 278 5.68 19.57 17.99
N ALA A 279 6.74 18.93 18.47
CA ALA A 279 7.90 18.55 17.69
C ALA A 279 7.57 17.36 16.78
N ASN A 280 7.31 17.63 15.51
CA ASN A 280 7.59 16.70 14.42
C ASN A 280 8.68 17.36 13.56
N ALA A 281 9.91 16.85 13.70
CA ALA A 281 11.04 17.35 12.93
C ALA A 281 10.85 17.00 11.44
N PRO A 282 10.78 17.99 10.53
CA PRO A 282 10.83 17.69 9.11
C PRO A 282 12.30 17.43 8.72
N LEU A 283 12.54 16.29 8.08
CA LEU A 283 13.77 16.03 7.34
C LEU A 283 13.98 17.18 6.34
N GLN A 284 14.94 18.05 6.65
CA GLN A 284 15.39 19.12 5.78
C GLN A 284 16.18 18.53 4.62
N ASP A 285 15.53 18.31 3.48
CA ASP A 285 16.20 18.28 2.18
C ASP A 285 15.91 19.60 1.45
N LYS A 286 16.96 20.42 1.35
CA LYS A 286 16.89 21.84 0.99
C LYS A 286 16.87 22.06 -0.54
N TYR A 287 15.88 22.84 -0.97
CA TYR A 287 15.73 23.64 -2.20
C TYR A 287 15.53 22.98 -3.57
N GLY A 288 15.66 21.65 -3.74
CA GLY A 288 15.23 21.00 -5.00
C GLY A 288 13.75 20.55 -4.98
N THR A 289 13.32 20.02 -3.84
CA THR A 289 12.01 19.37 -3.69
C THR A 289 10.86 20.37 -3.56
N LEU A 290 11.11 21.54 -2.96
CA LEU A 290 10.09 22.56 -2.67
C LEU A 290 9.50 23.22 -3.94
N THR A 291 10.31 23.48 -4.96
CA THR A 291 9.84 24.12 -6.20
C THR A 291 9.03 23.16 -7.05
N LEU A 292 9.37 21.87 -7.04
CA LEU A 292 8.56 20.86 -7.71
C LEU A 292 7.22 20.66 -6.98
N TRP A 293 7.22 20.66 -5.64
CA TRP A 293 6.00 20.55 -4.84
C TRP A 293 4.99 21.67 -5.10
N ALA A 294 5.45 22.91 -5.33
CA ALA A 294 4.58 24.03 -5.65
C ALA A 294 3.84 23.90 -6.99
N VAL A 295 4.36 23.10 -7.92
CA VAL A 295 3.71 22.82 -9.23
C VAL A 295 2.62 21.74 -9.10
N PHE A 296 2.68 20.90 -8.06
CA PHE A 296 1.80 19.73 -7.90
C PHE A 296 0.72 19.88 -6.82
N THR A 297 0.70 20.96 -6.06
CA THR A 297 -0.39 21.26 -5.12
C THR A 297 -1.43 22.19 -5.77
N ASP A 298 -2.72 21.99 -5.49
CA ASP A 298 -3.83 22.85 -5.96
C ASP A 298 -3.82 24.24 -5.30
N SER A 299 -2.74 24.60 -4.62
CA SER A 299 -2.52 25.93 -4.07
C SER A 299 -2.22 26.86 -5.25
N ALA A 300 -3.15 27.77 -5.54
CA ALA A 300 -2.94 28.87 -6.47
C ALA A 300 -1.79 29.76 -5.99
N VAL A 301 -0.55 29.36 -6.26
CA VAL A 301 0.58 30.27 -6.24
C VAL A 301 0.41 31.11 -7.50
N GLY A 302 0.04 32.38 -7.30
CA GLY A 302 -0.09 33.34 -8.39
C GLY A 302 1.23 33.39 -9.17
N ILE A 303 1.23 32.78 -10.35
CA ILE A 303 2.29 32.97 -11.33
C ILE A 303 2.12 34.41 -11.82
N GLN A 304 3.06 35.29 -11.47
CA GLN A 304 3.15 36.62 -12.10
C GLN A 304 3.48 36.38 -13.58
N ALA A 305 2.47 36.55 -14.42
CA ALA A 305 2.43 36.17 -15.82
C ALA A 305 2.83 37.32 -16.76
N GLU A 306 4.01 37.92 -16.58
CA GLU A 306 4.48 38.96 -17.51
C GLU A 306 5.57 38.50 -18.50
N GLU A 307 6.24 37.35 -18.28
CA GLU A 307 7.36 36.95 -19.16
C GLU A 307 7.24 35.57 -19.86
N ASP A 308 6.17 34.78 -19.64
CA ASP A 308 6.11 33.38 -20.11
C ASP A 308 4.96 33.07 -21.11
N MET A 309 4.53 34.05 -21.93
CA MET A 309 3.47 33.88 -22.94
C MET A 309 3.84 32.88 -24.06
N ASP A 310 5.11 32.76 -24.43
CA ASP A 310 5.56 31.83 -25.49
C ASP A 310 5.53 30.36 -25.03
N ALA A 311 5.84 30.11 -23.75
CA ALA A 311 5.73 28.79 -23.16
C ALA A 311 4.25 28.36 -23.07
N LEU A 312 3.37 29.30 -22.71
CA LEU A 312 1.93 29.06 -22.59
C LEU A 312 1.26 28.84 -23.96
N SER A 313 1.67 29.59 -24.99
CA SER A 313 1.25 29.38 -26.38
C SER A 313 1.68 28.01 -26.93
N THR A 314 2.91 27.59 -26.65
CA THR A 314 3.43 26.26 -27.05
C THR A 314 2.68 25.13 -26.34
N VAL A 315 2.38 25.29 -25.05
CA VAL A 315 1.59 24.32 -24.26
C VAL A 315 0.16 24.24 -24.78
N LEU A 316 -0.48 25.37 -25.11
CA LEU A 316 -1.82 25.41 -25.69
C LEU A 316 -1.86 24.79 -27.10
N ALA A 317 -0.83 24.99 -27.92
CA ALA A 317 -0.71 24.36 -29.23
C ALA A 317 -0.53 22.83 -29.15
N MET A 318 0.18 22.33 -28.12
CA MET A 318 0.33 20.89 -27.87
C MET A 318 -0.93 20.23 -27.30
N LEU A 319 -1.81 20.99 -26.63
CA LEU A 319 -3.08 20.49 -26.09
C LEU A 319 -4.23 20.51 -27.11
N ALA A 320 -4.05 21.20 -28.24
CA ALA A 320 -5.05 21.33 -29.31
C ALA A 320 -5.00 20.19 -30.35
N VAL A 321 -4.08 19.22 -30.19
CA VAL A 321 -3.91 18.01 -31.01
C VAL A 321 -4.30 16.79 -30.20
#